data_AF-A0A3E1NE75-F1
#
_entry.id   AF-A0A3E1NE75-F1
#
_cell.length_a   1.000
_cell.length_b   1.000
_cell.length_c   1.000
_cell.angle_alpha   90.00
_cell.angle_beta   90.00
_cell.angle_gamma   90.00
#
_symmetry.space_group_name_H-M   'P 1'
#
loop_
_entity.id
_entity.type
_entity.pdbx_description
1 polymer ?
#
loop_
_entity_poly.entity_id
_entity_poly.type
_entity_poly.pdbx_seq_one_letter_code
_entity_poly.pdbx_strand_id
1 'polypeptide(L)'
;MDKMLHLLQHCHHPDTEMGFISSGMLAEINHQLAAITENDRKTRTEILVTDLVFSVVVDFLKQHPQNAAGMLEAIAQSSKASCTLLGFQFNAFKKLNELQQLQHLFALAPRKPRRLSETVSRLCWTGKGRLEELAHQLLQRRLIKNKSAIFNCFSQADNLVLVKWDFDKKSHLAHLLHQLYNHGFITVAFNKGYFSCAEKQFVSFAGTRLQKNSLKKLSSFVINQPEKYTTVIHDVAEILQAITPRHQRTIDAL
;
A
#
# COMPACT_ATOMS: atom_id res chain seq x y z
N MET A 1 -30.14 -12.79 7.28
CA MET A 1 -29.34 -12.65 6.04
C MET A 1 -30.21 -12.88 4.79
N ASP A 2 -31.04 -13.93 4.75
CA ASP A 2 -31.83 -14.27 3.56
C ASP A 2 -32.90 -13.24 3.13
N LYS A 3 -33.47 -12.48 4.08
CA LYS A 3 -34.39 -11.37 3.77
C LYS A 3 -33.72 -10.15 3.12
N MET A 4 -32.42 -9.92 3.35
CA MET A 4 -31.67 -8.84 2.70
C MET A 4 -31.32 -9.18 1.26
N LEU A 5 -31.01 -10.45 0.98
CA LEU A 5 -30.75 -10.95 -0.37
C LEU A 5 -31.98 -10.86 -1.27
N HIS A 6 -33.18 -11.02 -0.70
CA HIS A 6 -34.43 -10.94 -1.46
C HIS A 6 -34.85 -9.51 -1.85
N LEU A 7 -34.38 -8.49 -1.13
CA LEU A 7 -34.62 -7.07 -1.45
C LEU A 7 -33.73 -6.55 -2.58
N LEU A 8 -32.58 -7.19 -2.82
CA LEU A 8 -31.62 -6.87 -3.90
C LEU A 8 -32.08 -7.29 -5.31
N GLN A 9 -33.17 -8.05 -5.42
CA GLN A 9 -33.61 -8.57 -6.72
C GLN A 9 -34.58 -7.64 -7.47
N HIS A 10 -35.04 -6.53 -6.87
CA HIS A 10 -36.16 -5.73 -7.41
C HIS A 10 -35.90 -4.21 -7.52
N CYS A 11 -34.67 -3.73 -7.36
CA CYS A 11 -34.35 -2.30 -7.50
C CYS A 11 -33.35 -2.07 -8.65
N HIS A 12 -33.76 -1.37 -9.71
CA HIS A 12 -32.92 -1.15 -10.90
C HIS A 12 -31.90 0.00 -10.77
N HIS A 13 -31.65 0.54 -9.56
CA HIS A 13 -30.68 1.62 -9.34
C HIS A 13 -29.74 1.32 -8.14
N PRO A 14 -28.42 1.15 -8.38
CA PRO A 14 -27.45 0.77 -7.35
C PRO A 14 -27.25 1.81 -6.24
N ASP A 15 -27.53 3.08 -6.53
CA ASP A 15 -27.42 4.17 -5.56
C ASP A 15 -28.51 4.10 -4.48
N THR A 16 -29.70 3.61 -4.85
CA THR A 16 -30.85 3.47 -3.94
C THR A 16 -30.71 2.22 -3.08
N GLU A 17 -30.20 1.12 -3.64
CA GLU A 17 -29.95 -0.13 -2.91
C GLU A 17 -28.94 0.06 -1.77
N MET A 18 -27.83 0.75 -2.05
CA MET A 18 -26.80 0.96 -1.05
C MET A 18 -27.21 1.94 0.05
N GLY A 19 -28.01 2.96 -0.27
CA GLY A 19 -28.61 3.83 0.75
C GLY A 19 -29.57 3.08 1.68
N PHE A 20 -30.36 2.15 1.16
CA PHE A 20 -31.25 1.30 1.96
C PHE A 20 -30.49 0.28 2.82
N ILE A 21 -29.48 -0.38 2.23
CA ILE A 21 -28.65 -1.37 2.93
C ILE A 21 -27.83 -0.69 4.03
N SER A 22 -27.22 0.47 3.74
CA SER A 22 -26.49 1.23 4.75
C SER A 22 -27.41 1.67 5.87
N SER A 23 -28.58 2.24 5.56
CA SER A 23 -29.51 2.72 6.59
C SER A 23 -30.04 1.58 7.48
N GLY A 24 -30.49 0.47 6.88
CA GLY A 24 -31.03 -0.67 7.63
C GLY A 24 -29.97 -1.35 8.49
N MET A 25 -28.76 -1.55 7.96
CA MET A 25 -27.66 -2.14 8.71
C MET A 25 -27.23 -1.22 9.87
N LEU A 26 -27.13 0.09 9.63
CA LEU A 26 -26.76 1.07 10.66
C LEU A 26 -27.84 1.23 11.73
N ALA A 27 -29.12 1.15 11.37
CA ALA A 27 -30.22 1.19 12.33
C ALA A 27 -30.22 -0.04 13.25
N GLU A 28 -29.99 -1.23 12.70
CA GLU A 28 -29.88 -2.48 13.49
C GLU A 28 -28.65 -2.47 14.41
N ILE A 29 -27.51 -2.00 13.89
CA ILE A 29 -26.29 -1.78 14.68
C ILE A 29 -26.57 -0.83 15.84
N ASN A 30 -27.27 0.28 15.58
CA ASN A 30 -27.63 1.26 16.62
C ASN A 30 -28.55 0.66 17.67
N HIS A 31 -29.55 -0.14 17.25
CA HIS A 31 -30.45 -0.83 18.18
C HIS A 31 -29.67 -1.77 19.11
N GLN A 32 -28.73 -2.54 18.56
CA GLN A 32 -27.90 -3.46 19.35
C GLN A 32 -26.90 -2.73 20.27
N LEU A 33 -26.32 -1.62 19.83
CA LEU A 33 -25.41 -0.80 20.65
C LEU A 33 -26.15 -0.02 21.76
N ALA A 34 -27.41 0.36 21.55
CA ALA A 34 -28.23 1.01 22.55
C ALA A 34 -28.49 0.09 23.76
N ALA A 35 -28.58 -1.22 23.53
CA ALA A 35 -28.78 -2.23 24.59
C ALA A 35 -27.52 -2.47 25.45
N ILE A 36 -26.34 -1.98 25.04
CA ILE A 36 -25.11 -2.08 25.84
C ILE A 36 -25.05 -0.93 26.85
N THR A 37 -25.12 -1.28 28.13
CA THR A 37 -25.08 -0.34 29.26
C THR A 37 -23.65 0.02 29.71
N GLU A 38 -22.68 -0.88 29.52
CA GLU A 38 -21.27 -0.65 29.85
C GLU A 38 -20.57 0.20 28.78
N ASN A 39 -20.07 1.38 29.20
CA ASN A 39 -19.51 2.38 28.28
C ASN A 39 -18.26 1.89 27.52
N ASP A 40 -17.36 1.17 28.18
CA ASP A 40 -16.13 0.65 27.56
C ASP A 40 -16.42 -0.43 26.51
N ARG A 41 -17.35 -1.33 26.82
CA ARG A 41 -17.81 -2.38 25.91
C ARG A 41 -18.54 -1.79 24.71
N LYS A 42 -19.36 -0.76 24.96
CA LYS A 42 -20.06 0.00 23.91
C LYS A 42 -19.08 0.67 22.96
N THR A 43 -18.08 1.37 23.49
CA THR A 43 -17.03 2.05 22.70
C THR A 43 -16.24 1.08 21.84
N ARG A 44 -15.81 -0.07 22.41
CA ARG A 44 -15.09 -1.10 21.64
C ARG A 44 -15.94 -1.70 20.52
N THR A 45 -17.22 -1.95 20.81
CA THR A 45 -18.15 -2.52 19.82
C THR A 45 -18.43 -1.50 18.71
N GLU A 46 -18.58 -0.22 19.04
CA GLU A 46 -18.74 0.87 18.05
C GLU A 46 -17.54 0.95 17.09
N ILE A 47 -16.31 0.86 17.60
CA ILE A 47 -15.10 0.88 16.75
C ILE A 47 -15.08 -0.32 15.80
N LEU A 48 -15.30 -1.53 16.30
CA LEU A 48 -15.26 -2.74 15.49
C LEU A 48 -16.34 -2.73 14.39
N VAL A 49 -17.54 -2.29 14.74
CA VAL A 49 -18.65 -2.21 13.79
C VAL A 49 -18.40 -1.10 12.77
N THR A 50 -17.86 0.04 13.20
CA THR A 50 -17.44 1.12 12.30
C THR A 50 -16.43 0.63 11.28
N ASP A 51 -15.38 -0.07 11.71
CA ASP A 51 -14.33 -0.55 10.82
C ASP A 51 -14.86 -1.60 9.83
N LEU A 52 -15.78 -2.47 10.27
CA LEU A 52 -16.43 -3.45 9.42
C LEU A 52 -17.32 -2.79 8.36
N VAL A 53 -18.21 -1.87 8.76
CA VAL A 53 -19.07 -1.11 7.84
C VAL A 53 -18.21 -0.37 6.82
N PHE A 54 -17.14 0.26 7.28
CA PHE A 54 -16.23 1.01 6.44
C PHE A 54 -15.52 0.12 5.42
N SER A 55 -15.06 -1.07 5.82
CA SER A 55 -14.45 -2.04 4.92
C SER A 55 -15.42 -2.46 3.81
N VAL A 56 -16.68 -2.74 4.15
CA VAL A 56 -17.71 -3.14 3.18
C VAL A 56 -17.99 -2.01 2.19
N VAL A 57 -18.14 -0.77 2.67
CA VAL A 57 -18.35 0.41 1.81
C VAL A 57 -17.15 0.62 0.87
N VAL A 58 -15.92 0.55 1.38
CA VAL A 58 -14.70 0.71 0.58
C VAL A 58 -14.59 -0.35 -0.51
N ASP A 59 -14.86 -1.61 -0.20
CA ASP A 59 -14.79 -2.69 -1.18
C ASP A 59 -15.88 -2.58 -2.24
N PHE A 60 -17.07 -2.11 -1.88
CA PHE A 60 -18.13 -1.82 -2.84
C PHE A 60 -17.75 -0.65 -3.77
N LEU A 61 -17.19 0.44 -3.23
CA LEU A 61 -16.76 1.59 -4.02
C LEU A 61 -15.64 1.23 -5.01
N LYS A 62 -14.76 0.28 -4.67
CA LYS A 62 -13.76 -0.26 -5.61
C LYS A 62 -14.39 -0.99 -6.79
N GLN A 63 -15.54 -1.64 -6.58
CA GLN A 63 -16.26 -2.39 -7.62
C GLN A 63 -17.09 -1.47 -8.53
N HIS A 64 -17.54 -0.32 -8.02
CA HIS A 64 -18.40 0.64 -8.76
C HIS A 64 -17.87 2.10 -8.70
N PRO A 65 -16.64 2.37 -9.18
CA PRO A 65 -16.00 3.68 -9.01
C PRO A 65 -16.73 4.84 -9.70
N GLN A 66 -17.45 4.57 -10.79
CA GLN A 66 -18.24 5.56 -11.53
C GLN A 66 -19.40 6.16 -10.74
N ASN A 67 -19.92 5.42 -9.74
CA ASN A 67 -21.06 5.86 -8.93
C ASN A 67 -20.64 6.33 -7.53
N ALA A 68 -19.33 6.28 -7.22
CA ALA A 68 -18.81 6.44 -5.87
C ALA A 68 -19.25 7.74 -5.16
N ALA A 69 -19.37 8.84 -5.90
CA ALA A 69 -19.78 10.13 -5.33
C ALA A 69 -21.26 10.13 -4.91
N GLY A 70 -22.18 9.69 -5.79
CA GLY A 70 -23.61 9.62 -5.49
C GLY A 70 -23.91 8.59 -4.39
N MET A 71 -23.15 7.50 -4.37
CA MET A 71 -23.25 6.48 -3.33
C MET A 71 -22.80 6.98 -1.96
N LEU A 72 -21.66 7.68 -1.88
CA LEU A 72 -21.20 8.27 -0.62
C LEU A 72 -22.17 9.33 -0.10
N GLU A 73 -22.75 10.12 -1.00
CA GLU A 73 -23.78 11.08 -0.66
C GLU A 73 -25.04 10.40 -0.09
N ALA A 74 -25.53 9.34 -0.75
CA ALA A 74 -26.68 8.56 -0.27
C ALA A 74 -26.40 7.91 1.10
N ILE A 75 -25.18 7.37 1.29
CA ILE A 75 -24.75 6.81 2.58
C ILE A 75 -24.69 7.91 3.65
N ALA A 76 -24.12 9.07 3.35
CA ALA A 76 -24.03 10.19 4.31
C ALA A 76 -25.41 10.72 4.70
N GLN A 77 -26.32 10.90 3.73
CA GLN A 77 -27.67 11.39 3.97
C GLN A 77 -28.52 10.39 4.78
N SER A 78 -28.55 9.13 4.37
CA SER A 78 -29.30 8.06 5.06
C SER A 78 -28.81 7.83 6.49
N SER A 79 -27.51 7.95 6.69
CA SER A 79 -26.88 7.82 8.00
C SER A 79 -27.15 8.99 8.92
N LYS A 80 -27.11 10.23 8.40
CA LYS A 80 -27.46 11.43 9.16
C LYS A 80 -28.90 11.33 9.68
N ALA A 81 -29.84 10.90 8.85
CA ALA A 81 -31.22 10.67 9.25
C ALA A 81 -31.33 9.61 10.37
N SER A 82 -30.58 8.52 10.26
CA SER A 82 -30.58 7.42 11.23
C SER A 82 -29.95 7.81 12.58
N CYS A 83 -28.91 8.64 12.58
CA CYS A 83 -28.26 9.15 13.81
C CYS A 83 -29.14 10.16 14.56
N THR A 84 -29.84 11.05 13.85
CA THR A 84 -30.74 12.03 14.47
C THR A 84 -31.92 11.37 15.18
N LEU A 85 -32.42 10.24 14.66
CA LEU A 85 -33.57 9.53 15.22
C LEU A 85 -33.27 8.76 16.53
N LEU A 86 -32.00 8.42 16.79
CA LEU A 86 -31.63 7.50 17.88
C LEU A 86 -30.68 8.12 18.93
N GLY A 87 -30.33 9.40 18.81
CA GLY A 87 -29.61 10.15 19.84
C GLY A 87 -28.12 9.78 20.03
N PHE A 88 -27.55 8.94 19.17
CA PHE A 88 -26.14 8.53 19.24
C PHE A 88 -25.27 9.28 18.20
N GLN A 89 -24.11 9.77 18.65
CA GLN A 89 -23.09 10.40 17.78
C GLN A 89 -22.08 9.36 17.31
N PHE A 90 -22.37 8.66 16.22
CA PHE A 90 -21.45 7.69 15.65
C PHE A 90 -20.21 8.40 15.04
N ASN A 91 -19.01 8.05 15.52
CA ASN A 91 -17.76 8.65 15.03
C ASN A 91 -17.39 8.20 13.59
N ALA A 92 -18.00 7.11 13.10
CA ALA A 92 -17.88 6.65 11.71
C ALA A 92 -18.30 7.72 10.69
N PHE A 93 -19.32 8.53 11.01
CA PHE A 93 -19.84 9.54 10.09
C PHE A 93 -18.95 10.76 10.00
N LYS A 94 -18.18 11.05 11.05
CA LYS A 94 -17.14 12.06 10.98
C LYS A 94 -16.08 11.64 9.95
N LYS A 95 -15.64 10.37 9.99
CA LYS A 95 -14.70 9.81 8.99
C LYS A 95 -15.29 9.77 7.57
N LEU A 96 -16.58 9.45 7.42
CA LEU A 96 -17.27 9.47 6.11
C LEU A 96 -17.45 10.89 5.56
N ASN A 97 -17.80 11.87 6.41
CA ASN A 97 -17.85 13.28 6.03
C ASN A 97 -16.46 13.83 5.68
N GLU A 98 -15.42 13.45 6.42
CA GLU A 98 -14.02 13.79 6.09
C GLU A 98 -13.63 13.23 4.70
N LEU A 99 -14.10 12.03 4.36
CA LEU A 99 -13.96 11.44 3.02
C LEU A 99 -14.76 12.18 1.94
N GLN A 100 -15.99 12.61 2.23
CA GLN A 100 -16.80 13.40 1.32
C GLN A 100 -16.18 14.79 1.06
N GLN A 101 -15.63 15.42 2.10
CA GLN A 101 -14.91 16.68 1.99
C GLN A 101 -13.64 16.54 1.15
N LEU A 102 -12.89 15.44 1.34
CA LEU A 102 -11.76 15.09 0.49
C LEU A 102 -12.18 14.90 -0.98
N GLN A 103 -13.31 14.23 -1.24
CA GLN A 103 -13.84 14.09 -2.60
C GLN A 103 -14.24 15.41 -3.25
N HIS A 104 -14.87 16.35 -2.51
CA HIS A 104 -15.15 17.68 -3.02
C HIS A 104 -13.88 18.47 -3.36
N LEU A 105 -12.80 18.31 -2.59
CA LEU A 105 -11.49 18.89 -2.91
C LEU A 105 -10.89 18.28 -4.19
N PHE A 106 -11.10 16.98 -4.44
CA PHE A 106 -10.71 16.34 -5.70
C PHE A 106 -11.59 16.73 -6.90
N ALA A 107 -12.86 17.10 -6.66
CA ALA A 107 -13.79 17.55 -7.70
C ALA A 107 -13.54 19.02 -8.13
N LEU A 108 -13.06 19.86 -7.21
CA LEU A 108 -12.75 21.29 -7.45
C LEU A 108 -11.32 21.51 -7.99
N ALA A 109 -10.45 20.53 -7.89
CA ALA A 109 -9.14 20.61 -8.53
C ALA A 109 -9.32 20.66 -10.07
N PRO A 110 -8.74 21.65 -10.78
CA PRO A 110 -8.83 21.70 -12.23
C PRO A 110 -8.35 20.37 -12.79
N ARG A 111 -9.27 19.66 -13.46
CA ARG A 111 -8.99 18.42 -14.17
C ARG A 111 -8.04 18.72 -15.32
N LYS A 112 -6.75 18.88 -15.03
CA LYS A 112 -5.73 18.50 -16.00
C LYS A 112 -6.06 17.06 -16.35
N PRO A 113 -6.19 16.70 -17.64
CA PRO A 113 -6.40 15.32 -18.01
C PRO A 113 -5.30 14.51 -17.34
N ARG A 114 -5.71 13.72 -16.33
CA ARG A 114 -4.85 12.73 -15.71
C ARG A 114 -4.60 11.77 -16.86
N ARG A 115 -3.47 11.97 -17.56
CA ARG A 115 -2.96 11.01 -18.52
C ARG A 115 -3.18 9.66 -17.85
N LEU A 116 -4.00 8.80 -18.48
CA LEU A 116 -4.06 7.38 -18.15
C LEU A 116 -2.63 7.00 -17.82
N SER A 117 -2.38 6.70 -16.53
CA SER A 117 -1.02 6.70 -16.01
C SER A 117 -0.21 5.85 -16.96
N GLU A 118 0.77 6.44 -17.64
CA GLU A 118 1.82 5.65 -18.27
C GLU A 118 2.19 4.63 -17.20
N THR A 119 2.00 3.34 -17.46
CA THR A 119 2.28 2.28 -16.50
C THR A 119 3.76 2.39 -16.17
N VAL A 120 4.05 3.15 -15.11
CA VAL A 120 5.42 3.49 -14.74
C VAL A 120 5.97 2.23 -14.12
N SER A 121 6.93 1.64 -14.82
CA SER A 121 7.61 0.45 -14.35
C SER A 121 8.23 0.68 -12.98
N ARG A 122 8.01 -0.27 -12.08
CA ARG A 122 8.36 -0.14 -10.67
C ARG A 122 8.89 -1.45 -10.11
N LEU A 123 9.79 -1.34 -9.14
CA LEU A 123 10.23 -2.49 -8.36
C LEU A 123 9.15 -2.88 -7.35
N CYS A 124 8.92 -4.18 -7.19
CA CYS A 124 7.94 -4.70 -6.25
C CYS A 124 8.59 -5.78 -5.39
N TRP A 125 8.34 -5.72 -4.09
CA TRP A 125 8.69 -6.82 -3.20
C TRP A 125 7.72 -7.99 -3.41
N THR A 126 8.24 -9.21 -3.46
CA THR A 126 7.42 -10.42 -3.72
C THR A 126 6.82 -11.04 -2.47
N GLY A 127 7.28 -10.61 -1.28
CA GLY A 127 6.90 -11.22 0.00
C GLY A 127 7.74 -12.43 0.40
N LYS A 128 8.66 -12.91 -0.45
CA LYS A 128 9.53 -14.07 -0.14
C LYS A 128 10.57 -13.84 0.97
N GLY A 129 10.75 -12.60 1.42
CA GLY A 129 11.75 -12.25 2.43
C GLY A 129 11.28 -11.16 3.37
N ARG A 130 12.10 -10.90 4.38
CA ARG A 130 11.83 -9.90 5.42
C ARG A 130 12.28 -8.51 4.97
N LEU A 131 11.37 -7.74 4.36
CA LEU A 131 11.64 -6.38 3.88
C LEU A 131 12.10 -5.43 4.99
N GLU A 132 11.57 -5.59 6.19
CA GLU A 132 11.99 -4.80 7.36
C GLU A 132 13.45 -5.07 7.73
N GLU A 133 13.85 -6.35 7.68
CA GLU A 133 15.24 -6.75 7.92
C GLU A 133 16.16 -6.16 6.84
N LEU A 134 15.73 -6.14 5.57
CA LEU A 134 16.49 -5.49 4.49
C LEU A 134 16.72 -4.02 4.83
N ALA A 135 15.66 -3.28 5.15
CA ALA A 135 15.76 -1.86 5.49
C ALA A 135 16.66 -1.64 6.73
N HIS A 136 16.64 -2.55 7.70
CA HIS A 136 17.50 -2.47 8.88
C HIS A 136 18.98 -2.68 8.55
N GLN A 137 19.31 -3.75 7.82
CA GLN A 137 20.69 -4.07 7.43
C GLN A 137 21.31 -2.97 6.57
N LEU A 138 20.53 -2.39 5.64
CA LEU A 138 20.96 -1.27 4.80
C LEU A 138 21.26 -0.01 5.62
N LEU A 139 20.43 0.30 6.62
CA LEU A 139 20.65 1.45 7.50
C LEU A 139 21.89 1.25 8.38
N GLN A 140 22.04 0.07 8.99
CA GLN A 140 23.19 -0.26 9.85
C GLN A 140 24.53 -0.13 9.10
N ARG A 141 24.58 -0.54 7.83
CA ARG A 141 25.76 -0.42 6.95
C ARG A 141 25.95 0.98 6.35
N ARG A 142 25.11 1.93 6.73
CA ARG A 142 25.08 3.32 6.23
C ARG A 142 24.92 3.42 4.71
N LEU A 143 24.26 2.44 4.09
CA LEU A 143 23.97 2.43 2.65
C LEU A 143 22.80 3.36 2.29
N ILE A 144 21.88 3.57 3.24
CA ILE A 144 20.72 4.45 3.11
C ILE A 144 20.62 5.41 4.31
N LYS A 145 19.84 6.49 4.15
CA LYS A 145 19.54 7.43 5.25
C LYS A 145 18.30 7.09 6.07
N ASN A 146 17.32 6.41 5.47
CA ASN A 146 16.01 6.21 6.10
C ASN A 146 15.37 4.89 5.63
N LYS A 147 14.87 4.08 6.58
CA LYS A 147 14.14 2.84 6.32
C LYS A 147 12.83 3.07 5.57
N SER A 148 12.10 4.15 5.86
CA SER A 148 10.78 4.41 5.27
C SER A 148 10.84 4.53 3.74
N ALA A 149 11.94 5.07 3.21
CA ALA A 149 12.17 5.17 1.77
C ALA A 149 12.25 3.79 1.11
N ILE A 150 12.84 2.79 1.77
CA ILE A 150 12.89 1.41 1.27
C ILE A 150 11.49 0.80 1.25
N PHE A 151 10.74 0.91 2.35
CA PHE A 151 9.37 0.39 2.39
C PHE A 151 8.53 1.01 1.28
N ASN A 152 8.53 2.34 1.16
CA ASN A 152 7.76 3.07 0.16
C ASN A 152 8.18 2.75 -1.28
N CYS A 153 9.48 2.53 -1.52
CA CYS A 153 9.99 2.14 -2.84
C CYS A 153 9.41 0.80 -3.31
N PHE A 154 9.15 -0.13 -2.38
CA PHE A 154 8.66 -1.48 -2.68
C PHE A 154 7.17 -1.70 -2.39
N SER A 155 6.50 -0.84 -1.61
CA SER A 155 5.12 -1.00 -1.12
C SER A 155 4.03 -0.48 -2.07
N GLN A 156 4.36 -0.25 -3.35
CA GLN A 156 3.40 0.11 -4.42
C GLN A 156 2.68 1.47 -4.26
N ALA A 157 2.93 2.24 -3.19
CA ALA A 157 2.15 3.42 -2.83
C ALA A 157 2.45 4.65 -3.69
N ASP A 158 3.70 4.86 -4.15
CA ASP A 158 4.02 6.03 -4.96
C ASP A 158 5.36 5.88 -5.73
N ASN A 159 5.34 6.14 -7.04
CA ASN A 159 6.53 6.06 -7.90
C ASN A 159 7.47 7.27 -7.74
N LEU A 160 7.07 8.27 -6.95
CA LEU A 160 7.82 9.49 -6.72
C LEU A 160 8.81 9.40 -5.56
N VAL A 161 8.76 8.32 -4.76
CA VAL A 161 9.65 8.19 -3.61
C VAL A 161 11.07 7.84 -4.06
N LEU A 162 12.00 8.73 -3.74
CA LEU A 162 13.41 8.55 -4.01
C LEU A 162 14.12 7.95 -2.80
N VAL A 163 14.87 6.87 -3.04
CA VAL A 163 15.75 6.26 -2.05
C VAL A 163 17.11 6.92 -2.13
N LYS A 164 17.51 7.59 -1.05
CA LYS A 164 18.85 8.15 -0.90
C LYS A 164 19.83 7.02 -0.58
N TRP A 165 20.79 6.80 -1.45
CA TRP A 165 21.84 5.78 -1.36
C TRP A 165 23.23 6.41 -1.31
N ASP A 166 24.16 5.75 -0.62
CA ASP A 166 25.57 6.11 -0.60
C ASP A 166 26.24 5.74 -1.93
N PHE A 167 26.50 6.73 -2.78
CA PHE A 167 27.02 6.49 -4.13
C PHE A 167 28.49 6.05 -4.17
N ASP A 168 29.24 6.24 -3.07
CA ASP A 168 30.56 5.62 -2.94
C ASP A 168 30.44 4.09 -2.88
N LYS A 169 29.28 3.61 -2.41
CA LYS A 169 28.87 2.20 -2.34
C LYS A 169 27.85 1.83 -3.42
N LYS A 170 27.93 2.44 -4.61
CA LYS A 170 27.06 2.11 -5.75
C LYS A 170 27.19 0.66 -6.24
N SER A 171 28.37 0.05 -6.05
CA SER A 171 28.61 -1.36 -6.39
C SER A 171 27.76 -2.30 -5.52
N HIS A 172 27.59 -1.98 -4.23
CA HIS A 172 26.67 -2.69 -3.33
C HIS A 172 25.24 -2.63 -3.83
N LEU A 173 24.76 -1.46 -4.29
CA LEU A 173 23.42 -1.33 -4.85
C LEU A 173 23.22 -2.22 -6.08
N ALA A 174 24.17 -2.14 -7.03
CA ALA A 174 24.10 -2.90 -8.28
C ALA A 174 24.08 -4.41 -8.03
N HIS A 175 24.97 -4.90 -7.15
CA HIS A 175 25.05 -6.32 -6.83
C HIS A 175 23.85 -6.78 -5.99
N LEU A 176 23.43 -6.00 -4.99
CA LEU A 176 22.26 -6.31 -4.18
C LEU A 176 20.99 -6.44 -5.03
N LEU A 177 20.72 -5.50 -5.94
CA LEU A 177 19.55 -5.57 -6.81
C LEU A 177 19.58 -6.80 -7.71
N HIS A 178 20.76 -7.16 -8.24
CA HIS A 178 20.93 -8.37 -9.02
C HIS A 178 20.57 -9.60 -8.20
N GLN A 179 21.12 -9.72 -6.99
CA GLN A 179 20.88 -10.87 -6.14
C GLN A 179 19.44 -10.96 -5.65
N LEU A 180 18.83 -9.83 -5.26
CA LEU A 180 17.42 -9.77 -4.88
C LEU A 180 16.51 -10.22 -6.01
N TYR A 181 16.84 -9.88 -7.26
CA TYR A 181 16.08 -10.30 -8.43
C TYR A 181 16.25 -11.80 -8.70
N ASN A 182 17.49 -12.30 -8.70
CA ASN A 182 17.78 -13.71 -8.95
C ASN A 182 17.16 -14.65 -7.90
N HIS A 183 17.17 -14.25 -6.62
CA HIS A 183 16.53 -15.01 -5.54
C HIS A 183 15.01 -14.76 -5.47
N GLY A 184 14.46 -13.94 -6.36
CA GLY A 184 13.03 -13.67 -6.45
C GLY A 184 12.45 -12.86 -5.28
N PHE A 185 13.27 -12.11 -4.54
CA PHE A 185 12.80 -11.16 -3.52
C PHE A 185 12.14 -9.92 -4.14
N ILE A 186 12.59 -9.53 -5.34
CA ILE A 186 12.01 -8.43 -6.10
C ILE A 186 11.55 -8.89 -7.48
N THR A 187 10.50 -8.25 -7.97
CA THR A 187 10.04 -8.35 -9.35
C THR A 187 9.85 -6.94 -9.92
N VAL A 188 9.60 -6.86 -11.22
CA VAL A 188 9.27 -5.60 -11.88
C VAL A 188 7.83 -5.66 -12.35
N ALA A 189 7.04 -4.67 -11.94
CA ALA A 189 5.77 -4.43 -12.60
C ALA A 189 6.04 -3.69 -13.90
N PHE A 190 5.49 -4.20 -15.01
CA PHE A 190 5.57 -3.65 -16.38
C PHE A 190 6.94 -3.82 -17.07
N ASN A 191 6.92 -3.82 -18.42
CA ASN A 191 7.97 -4.28 -19.36
C ASN A 191 9.38 -3.62 -19.30
N LYS A 192 9.75 -2.83 -18.29
CA LYS A 192 11.13 -2.29 -18.18
C LYS A 192 11.98 -3.19 -17.27
N GLY A 193 13.29 -3.24 -17.53
CA GLY A 193 14.21 -4.01 -16.68
C GLY A 193 14.38 -3.42 -15.27
N TYR A 194 14.62 -4.27 -14.27
CA TYR A 194 14.71 -3.86 -12.86
C TYR A 194 15.78 -2.79 -12.59
N PHE A 195 16.93 -2.85 -13.28
CA PHE A 195 17.94 -1.80 -13.19
C PHE A 195 17.46 -0.45 -13.70
N SER A 196 16.69 -0.44 -14.79
CA SER A 196 16.15 0.82 -15.33
C SER A 196 15.14 1.46 -14.37
N CYS A 197 14.40 0.64 -13.62
CA CYS A 197 13.51 1.11 -12.56
C CYS A 197 14.31 1.67 -11.38
N ALA A 198 15.30 0.90 -10.89
CA ALA A 198 16.18 1.33 -9.80
C ALA A 198 16.91 2.65 -10.11
N GLU A 199 17.45 2.82 -11.31
CA GLU A 199 18.18 4.05 -11.69
C GLU A 199 17.32 5.33 -11.61
N LYS A 200 15.99 5.20 -11.65
CA LYS A 200 15.06 6.32 -11.47
C LYS A 200 14.67 6.56 -10.02
N GLN A 201 14.67 5.51 -9.21
CA GLN A 201 14.22 5.53 -7.82
C GLN A 201 15.37 5.82 -6.84
N PHE A 202 16.61 5.46 -7.20
CA PHE A 202 17.77 5.64 -6.33
C PHE A 202 18.58 6.88 -6.73
N VAL A 203 18.89 7.71 -5.74
CA VAL A 203 19.66 8.95 -5.88
C VAL A 203 20.74 9.03 -4.81
N SER A 204 21.77 9.84 -5.04
CA SER A 204 22.84 10.02 -4.07
C SER A 204 22.32 10.70 -2.80
N PHE A 205 23.12 10.70 -1.74
CA PHE A 205 22.82 11.50 -0.54
C PHE A 205 22.68 13.01 -0.81
N ALA A 206 23.30 13.50 -1.89
CA ALA A 206 23.19 14.88 -2.38
C ALA A 206 22.05 15.07 -3.41
N GLY A 207 21.31 14.00 -3.78
CA GLY A 207 20.21 14.05 -4.74
C GLY A 207 20.63 13.86 -6.20
N THR A 208 21.89 13.54 -6.47
CA THR A 208 22.39 13.25 -7.82
C THR A 208 21.78 11.96 -8.35
N ARG A 209 21.35 11.96 -9.62
CA ARG A 209 20.77 10.77 -10.26
C ARG A 209 21.84 9.83 -10.82
N LEU A 210 21.50 8.55 -10.90
CA LEU A 210 22.32 7.56 -11.60
C LEU A 210 22.28 7.80 -13.11
N GLN A 211 23.40 7.52 -13.78
CA GLN A 211 23.44 7.48 -15.24
C GLN A 211 22.69 6.24 -15.76
N LYS A 212 22.09 6.35 -16.93
CA LYS A 212 21.38 5.24 -17.59
C LYS A 212 22.30 4.05 -17.81
N ASN A 213 21.84 2.86 -17.45
CA ASN A 213 22.55 1.58 -17.52
C ASN A 213 23.81 1.48 -16.65
N SER A 214 24.05 2.43 -15.73
CA SER A 214 25.21 2.39 -14.84
C SER A 214 25.15 1.20 -13.88
N LEU A 215 23.97 0.89 -13.33
CA LEU A 215 23.82 -0.24 -12.41
C LEU A 215 23.98 -1.58 -13.12
N LYS A 216 23.43 -1.69 -14.35
CA LYS A 216 23.59 -2.90 -15.17
C LYS A 216 25.06 -3.18 -15.48
N LYS A 217 25.81 -2.14 -15.89
CA LYS A 217 27.26 -2.26 -16.16
C LYS A 217 28.04 -2.64 -14.90
N LEU A 218 27.78 -1.96 -13.79
CA LEU A 218 28.44 -2.25 -12.50
C LEU A 218 28.14 -3.67 -12.02
N SER A 219 26.89 -4.12 -12.11
CA SER A 219 26.53 -5.49 -11.76
C SER A 219 27.29 -6.50 -12.60
N SER A 220 27.40 -6.28 -13.91
CA SER A 220 28.21 -7.15 -14.78
C SER A 220 29.68 -7.17 -14.40
N PHE A 221 30.28 -6.04 -13.99
CA PHE A 221 31.67 -6.02 -13.51
C PHE A 221 31.83 -6.79 -12.20
N VAL A 222 30.91 -6.63 -11.25
CA VAL A 222 30.95 -7.37 -9.99
C VAL A 222 30.86 -8.88 -10.22
N ILE A 223 30.01 -9.31 -11.15
CA ILE A 223 29.84 -10.74 -11.50
C ILE A 223 31.06 -11.29 -12.23
N ASN A 224 31.63 -10.54 -13.18
CA ASN A 224 32.70 -11.03 -14.05
C ASN A 224 34.11 -10.85 -13.47
N GLN A 225 34.28 -10.06 -12.41
CA GLN A 225 35.57 -9.79 -11.74
C GLN A 225 35.43 -9.91 -10.21
N PRO A 226 34.93 -11.05 -9.69
CA PRO A 226 34.58 -11.19 -8.27
C PRO A 226 35.75 -10.92 -7.32
N GLU A 227 36.99 -11.19 -7.75
CA GLU A 227 38.21 -10.93 -7.01
C GLU A 227 38.42 -9.46 -6.66
N LYS A 228 37.91 -8.53 -7.46
CA LYS A 228 37.99 -7.07 -7.20
C LYS A 228 36.85 -6.56 -6.32
N TYR A 229 35.81 -7.37 -6.12
CA TYR A 229 34.58 -6.98 -5.43
C TYR A 229 34.25 -7.91 -4.27
N THR A 230 35.26 -8.58 -3.69
CA THR A 230 35.10 -9.56 -2.60
C THR A 230 34.32 -8.99 -1.42
N THR A 231 34.64 -7.79 -0.95
CA THR A 231 33.91 -7.12 0.13
C THR A 231 32.45 -6.84 -0.24
N VAL A 232 32.19 -6.40 -1.47
CA VAL A 232 30.82 -6.13 -1.95
C VAL A 232 30.00 -7.41 -1.98
N ILE A 233 30.59 -8.48 -2.51
CA ILE A 233 29.94 -9.80 -2.62
C ILE A 233 29.64 -10.35 -1.22
N HIS A 234 30.61 -10.29 -0.31
CA HIS A 234 30.46 -10.76 1.06
C HIS A 234 29.37 -9.99 1.82
N ASP A 235 29.43 -8.65 1.82
CA ASP A 235 28.45 -7.80 2.49
C ASP A 235 27.03 -8.06 1.98
N VAL A 236 26.87 -8.25 0.66
CA VAL A 236 25.57 -8.54 0.06
C VAL A 236 25.09 -9.95 0.44
N ALA A 237 25.98 -10.94 0.49
CA ALA A 237 25.63 -12.28 0.94
C ALA A 237 25.11 -12.28 2.39
N GLU A 238 25.74 -11.52 3.29
CA GLU A 238 25.26 -11.36 4.67
C GLU A 238 23.86 -10.73 4.72
N ILE A 239 23.61 -9.69 3.92
CA ILE A 239 22.30 -9.05 3.82
C ILE A 239 21.25 -10.08 3.33
N LEU A 240 21.55 -10.85 2.29
CA LEU A 240 20.65 -11.87 1.76
C LEU A 240 20.35 -12.96 2.79
N GLN A 241 21.38 -13.42 3.50
CA GLN A 241 21.19 -14.39 4.57
C GLN A 241 20.25 -13.82 5.64
N ALA A 242 20.48 -12.58 6.08
CA ALA A 242 19.65 -11.90 7.07
C ALA A 242 18.17 -11.85 6.65
N ILE A 243 17.86 -11.49 5.40
CA ILE A 243 16.46 -11.33 4.95
C ILE A 243 15.76 -12.66 4.65
N THR A 244 16.50 -13.74 4.42
CA THR A 244 15.96 -15.07 4.09
C THR A 244 15.28 -15.69 5.32
N PRO A 245 14.02 -16.16 5.21
CA PRO A 245 13.29 -16.80 6.31
C PRO A 245 14.03 -18.04 6.85
N ARG A 246 13.99 -18.26 8.17
CA ARG A 246 14.73 -19.35 8.83
C ARG A 246 14.42 -20.74 8.27
N HIS A 247 13.18 -20.98 7.83
CA HIS A 247 12.75 -22.27 7.27
C HIS A 247 13.33 -22.55 5.88
N GLN A 248 13.70 -21.51 5.13
CA GLN A 248 14.33 -21.64 3.80
C GLN A 248 15.84 -21.94 3.91
N ARG A 249 16.50 -21.41 4.95
CA ARG A 249 17.96 -21.54 5.15
C ARG A 249 18.43 -23.00 5.31
N THR A 250 17.57 -23.88 5.81
CA THR A 250 17.89 -25.30 5.98
C THR A 250 17.77 -26.09 4.68
N ILE A 251 16.95 -25.60 3.74
CA ILE A 251 16.73 -26.25 2.43
C ILE A 251 17.85 -25.86 1.46
N ASP A 252 18.30 -24.61 1.47
CA ASP A 252 19.39 -24.14 0.59
C ASP A 252 20.80 -24.57 1.07
N ALA A 253 20.90 -25.16 2.26
CA ALA A 253 22.15 -25.69 2.82
C ALA A 253 22.32 -27.21 2.65
N LEU A 254 21.32 -27.88 2.06
CA LEU A 254 21.32 -29.29 1.68
C LEU A 254 21.51 -29.42 0.16
#